data_AF-A0A2A5FP20-F1
#
_entry.id   AF-A0A2A5FP20-F1
#
_cell.length_a   1.000
_cell.length_b   1.000
_cell.length_c   1.000
_cell.angle_alpha   90.00
_cell.angle_beta   90.00
_cell.angle_gamma   90.00
#
_symmetry.space_group_name_H-M   'P 1'
#
loop_
_entity.id
_entity.type
_entity.pdbx_description
1 polymer ?
#
loop_
_entity_poly.entity_id
_entity_poly.type
_entity_poly.pdbx_seq_one_letter_code
_entity_poly.pdbx_strand_id
1 'polypeptide(L)'
;MVIQSASKTKCVVTAEEHNVYGGLGESISGLLARKLPTPMEMVAVQDSFGESGTPDQLMTKYGLDTSNIVDAVIKVVDRKKNHELVSA
;
A
#
# COMPACT_ATOMS: atom_id res chain seq x y z
N MET A 1 -7.54 -15.54 -3.29
CA MET A 1 -7.99 -14.14 -3.25
C MET A 1 -6.88 -13.14 -3.60
N VAL A 2 -5.86 -12.89 -2.76
CA VAL A 2 -4.84 -11.82 -3.02
C VAL A 2 -4.12 -11.98 -4.37
N ILE A 3 -3.54 -13.17 -4.64
CA ILE A 3 -2.83 -13.41 -5.91
C ILE A 3 -3.75 -13.27 -7.14
N GLN A 4 -5.02 -13.65 -7.02
CA GLN A 4 -5.99 -13.50 -8.10
C GLN A 4 -6.27 -12.02 -8.37
N SER A 5 -6.46 -11.21 -7.32
CA SER A 5 -6.64 -9.76 -7.45
C SER A 5 -5.40 -9.10 -8.05
N ALA A 6 -4.20 -9.37 -7.51
CA ALA A 6 -2.94 -8.83 -8.02
C ALA A 6 -2.68 -9.24 -9.48
N SER A 7 -3.01 -10.48 -9.86
CA SER A 7 -2.89 -10.94 -11.25
C SER A 7 -3.86 -10.21 -12.19
N LYS A 8 -5.07 -9.88 -11.71
CA LYS A 8 -6.08 -9.13 -12.49
C LYS A 8 -5.72 -7.64 -12.61
N THR A 9 -5.26 -7.01 -11.54
CA THR A 9 -5.08 -5.54 -11.48
C THR A 9 -3.66 -5.09 -11.81
N LYS A 10 -2.67 -5.99 -11.68
CA LYS A 10 -1.23 -5.78 -11.89
C LYS A 10 -0.58 -4.73 -10.99
N CYS A 11 -1.27 -4.31 -9.93
CA CYS A 11 -0.75 -3.43 -8.89
C CYS A 11 -1.57 -3.61 -7.60
N VAL A 12 -0.97 -3.27 -6.46
CA VAL A 12 -1.58 -3.43 -5.13
C VAL A 12 -1.37 -2.16 -4.29
N VAL A 13 -2.38 -1.76 -3.53
CA VAL A 13 -2.23 -0.82 -2.42
C VAL A 13 -2.78 -1.50 -1.18
N THR A 14 -2.02 -1.47 -0.08
CA THR A 14 -2.55 -1.81 1.25
C THR A 14 -2.79 -0.54 2.04
N ALA A 15 -3.86 -0.53 2.83
CA ALA A 15 -4.16 0.55 3.76
C ALA A 15 -4.47 -0.04 5.13
N GLU A 16 -3.78 0.41 6.17
CA GLU A 16 -3.94 -0.06 7.53
C GLU A 16 -3.70 1.04 8.56
N GLU A 17 -4.47 1.02 9.65
CA GLU A 17 -4.22 1.83 10.85
C GLU A 17 -3.25 1.09 11.77
N HIS A 18 -2.06 0.80 11.24
CA HIS A 18 -0.99 0.10 11.96
C HIS A 18 0.37 0.59 11.44
N ASN A 19 1.44 0.28 12.17
CA ASN A 19 2.80 0.53 11.72
C ASN A 19 3.07 -0.18 10.38
N VAL A 20 3.81 0.49 9.51
CA VAL A 20 4.26 -0.06 8.21
C VAL A 20 5.05 -1.36 8.38
N TYR A 21 5.71 -1.57 9.52
CA TYR A 21 6.43 -2.78 9.86
C TYR A 21 5.54 -3.79 10.61
N GLY A 22 5.67 -5.07 10.24
CA GLY A 22 4.98 -6.21 10.84
C GLY A 22 3.50 -6.35 10.48
N GLY A 23 2.95 -5.41 9.70
CA GLY A 23 1.52 -5.31 9.42
C GLY A 23 1.02 -6.07 8.18
N LEU A 24 -0.12 -5.61 7.68
CA LEU A 24 -0.75 -6.08 6.46
C LEU A 24 0.16 -5.86 5.25
N GLY A 25 0.75 -4.67 5.13
CA GLY A 25 1.62 -4.28 4.03
C GLY A 25 2.79 -5.25 3.85
N GLU A 26 3.53 -5.54 4.92
CA GLU A 26 4.63 -6.50 4.88
C GLU A 26 4.17 -7.93 4.58
N SER A 27 3.07 -8.38 5.19
CA SER A 27 2.51 -9.71 4.94
C SER A 27 2.17 -9.91 3.45
N ILE A 28 1.57 -8.90 2.82
CA ILE A 28 1.23 -8.92 1.40
C ILE A 28 2.48 -8.79 0.54
N SER A 29 3.42 -7.91 0.89
CA SER A 29 4.70 -7.75 0.20
C SER A 29 5.46 -9.08 0.13
N GLY A 30 5.59 -9.79 1.26
CA GLY A 30 6.26 -11.08 1.32
C GLY A 30 5.55 -12.16 0.51
N LEU A 31 4.21 -12.13 0.42
CA LEU A 31 3.45 -13.01 -0.47
C LEU A 31 3.73 -12.69 -1.96
N LEU A 32 3.64 -11.42 -2.34
CA LEU A 32 3.86 -10.97 -3.72
C LEU A 32 5.29 -11.27 -4.17
N ALA A 33 6.31 -10.95 -3.37
CA ALA A 33 7.71 -11.22 -3.70
C ALA A 33 7.98 -12.71 -4.03
N ARG A 34 7.31 -13.64 -3.33
CA ARG A 34 7.50 -15.08 -3.53
C ARG A 34 6.66 -15.71 -4.64
N LYS A 35 5.55 -15.09 -5.02
CA LYS A 35 4.55 -15.72 -5.90
C LYS A 35 4.25 -14.94 -7.17
N LEU A 36 4.19 -13.61 -7.07
CA LEU A 36 3.85 -12.72 -8.18
C LEU A 36 4.39 -11.31 -7.87
N PRO A 37 5.68 -11.04 -8.13
CA PRO A 37 6.25 -9.71 -7.95
C PRO A 37 5.40 -8.67 -8.69
N THR A 38 4.79 -7.77 -7.93
CA THR A 38 3.77 -6.84 -8.41
C THR A 38 4.05 -5.46 -7.79
N PRO A 39 3.99 -4.36 -8.57
CA PRO A 39 4.09 -3.01 -8.03
C PRO A 39 3.11 -2.79 -6.87
N MET A 40 3.64 -2.25 -5.76
CA MET A 40 2.91 -2.09 -4.51
C MET A 40 3.25 -0.77 -3.82
N GLU A 41 2.26 -0.15 -3.20
CA GLU A 41 2.40 0.96 -2.25
C GLU A 41 1.68 0.60 -0.93
N MET A 42 2.09 1.23 0.18
CA MET A 42 1.54 0.98 1.51
C MET A 42 1.12 2.31 2.14
N VAL A 43 -0.14 2.39 2.57
CA VAL A 43 -0.68 3.47 3.40
C VAL A 43 -0.76 2.94 4.83
N ALA A 44 0.17 3.38 5.67
CA ALA A 44 0.37 2.90 7.03
C ALA A 44 1.12 3.95 7.86
N VAL A 45 1.11 3.82 9.18
CA VAL A 45 1.85 4.69 10.10
C VAL A 45 3.36 4.49 9.88
N GLN A 46 4.07 5.59 9.62
CA GLN A 46 5.50 5.58 9.27
C GLN A 46 6.39 5.64 10.52
N ASP A 47 6.60 4.49 11.15
CA ASP A 47 7.51 4.29 12.30
C ASP A 47 7.43 5.39 13.38
N SER A 48 6.22 5.62 13.89
CA SER A 48 5.96 6.62 14.92
C SER A 48 5.11 6.03 16.04
N PHE A 49 5.31 6.54 17.25
CA PHE A 49 4.42 6.24 18.37
C PHE A 49 3.04 6.90 18.16
N GLY A 50 2.02 6.26 18.73
CA GLY A 50 0.68 6.83 18.79
C GLY A 50 0.60 8.05 19.70
N GLU A 51 -0.38 8.90 19.45
CA GLU A 51 -0.62 10.13 20.20
C GLU A 51 -2.09 10.22 20.58
N SER A 52 -2.40 11.05 21.58
CA SER A 52 -3.78 11.34 21.96
C SER A 52 -4.41 12.34 20.98
N GLY A 53 -5.61 12.03 20.50
CA GLY A 53 -6.37 12.88 19.58
C GLY A 53 -7.70 12.22 19.23
N THR A 54 -8.55 12.89 18.46
CA THR A 54 -9.72 12.24 17.89
C THR A 54 -9.30 11.32 16.73
N PRO A 55 -10.07 10.24 16.43
CA PRO A 55 -9.75 9.35 15.32
C PRO A 55 -9.49 10.11 14.01
N ASP A 56 -10.38 11.03 13.62
CA ASP A 56 -10.23 11.80 12.37
C ASP A 56 -8.94 12.63 12.34
N GLN A 57 -8.58 13.28 13.46
CA GLN A 57 -7.34 14.06 13.55
C GLN A 57 -6.10 13.18 13.40
N LEU A 58 -6.12 11.99 14.02
CA LEU A 58 -5.02 11.04 13.96
C LEU A 58 -4.89 10.45 12.55
N MET A 59 -6.01 10.12 11.89
CA MET A 59 -6.01 9.62 10.51
C MET A 59 -5.37 10.62 9.53
N THR A 60 -5.74 11.90 9.61
CA THR A 60 -5.10 12.95 8.80
C THR A 60 -3.62 13.09 9.14
N LYS A 61 -3.28 13.15 10.43
CA LYS A 61 -1.90 13.33 10.89
C LYS A 61 -0.96 12.21 10.42
N TYR A 62 -1.41 10.97 10.50
CA TYR A 62 -0.62 9.82 10.07
C TYR A 62 -0.72 9.52 8.57
N GLY A 63 -1.45 10.34 7.80
CA GLY A 63 -1.57 10.17 6.36
C GLY A 63 -2.32 8.91 5.97
N LEU A 64 -3.38 8.58 6.70
CA LEU A 64 -4.22 7.39 6.51
C LEU A 64 -5.57 7.71 5.85
N ASP A 65 -5.75 8.95 5.42
CA ASP A 65 -7.01 9.43 4.85
C ASP A 65 -7.18 9.04 3.38
N THR A 66 -8.40 9.29 2.90
CA THR A 66 -8.81 9.05 1.51
C THR A 66 -7.82 9.64 0.50
N SER A 67 -7.32 10.86 0.72
CA SER A 67 -6.34 11.49 -0.17
C SER A 67 -5.05 10.68 -0.26
N ASN A 68 -4.55 10.15 0.85
CA ASN A 68 -3.32 9.36 0.88
C ASN A 68 -3.49 8.02 0.15
N ILE A 69 -4.66 7.40 0.25
CA ILE A 69 -4.99 6.19 -0.53
C ILE A 69 -5.03 6.52 -2.03
N VAL A 70 -5.67 7.63 -2.41
CA VAL A 70 -5.74 8.07 -3.81
C VAL A 70 -4.35 8.33 -4.37
N ASP A 71 -3.49 9.03 -3.63
CA ASP A 71 -2.11 9.33 -4.03
C ASP A 71 -1.29 8.04 -4.20
N ALA A 72 -1.42 7.09 -3.27
CA ALA A 72 -0.78 5.78 -3.37
C ALA A 72 -1.27 4.99 -4.59
N VAL A 73 -2.57 5.06 -4.91
CA VAL A 73 -3.14 4.42 -6.11
C VAL A 73 -2.58 5.05 -7.38
N ILE A 74 -2.53 6.38 -7.48
CA ILE A 74 -1.98 7.07 -8.65
C ILE A 74 -0.51 6.64 -8.86
N LYS A 75 0.29 6.70 -7.78
CA LYS A 75 1.70 6.31 -7.79
C LYS A 75 1.90 4.87 -8.24
N VAL A 76 1.13 3.91 -7.71
CA VAL A 76 1.30 2.49 -8.07
C VAL A 76 0.86 2.20 -9.50
N VAL A 77 -0.16 2.90 -10.00
CA VAL A 77 -0.64 2.77 -11.39
C VAL A 77 0.42 3.27 -12.36
N ASP A 78 1.12 4.35 -12.05
CA ASP A 78 2.21 4.84 -12.89
C ASP A 78 3.41 3.88 -12.88
N ARG A 79 3.76 3.30 -11.72
CA ARG A 79 4.77 2.24 -11.64
C ARG A 79 4.39 1.00 -12.45
N LYS A 80 3.11 0.63 -12.46
CA LYS A 80 2.61 -0.48 -13.29
C LYS A 80 2.86 -0.24 -14.78
N LYS A 81 2.52 0.94 -15.31
CA LYS A 81 2.72 1.27 -16.73
C LYS A 81 4.19 1.13 -17.13
N ASN A 82 5.10 1.63 -16.29
CA ASN A 82 6.53 1.53 -16.54
C ASN A 82 7.01 0.08 -16.53
N HIS A 83 6.48 -0.76 -15.65
CA HIS A 83 6.85 -2.17 -15.58
C HIS A 83 6.37 -2.96 -16.81
N GLU A 84 5.18 -2.63 -17.34
CA GLU A 84 4.65 -3.22 -18.58
C GLU A 84 5.48 -2.81 -19.80
N LEU A 85 5.96 -1.56 -19.88
CA LEU A 85 6.83 -1.08 -20.94
C LEU A 85 8.21 -1.75 -20.98
N VAL A 86 8.77 -2.10 -19.81
CA VAL A 86 10.09 -2.75 -19.72
C VAL A 86 10.00 -4.27 -19.97
N SER A 87 8.81 -4.85 -19.86
CA SER A 87 8.57 -6.29 -20.01
C SER A 87 8.10 -6.68 -21.42
N ALA A 88 7.92 -5.70 -22.33
CA ALA A 88 7.51 -5.88 -23.73
C ALA A 88 8.72 -5.84 -24.67
#